data_AF-A0A7W9SQ07-F1
#
_entry.id   AF-A0A7W9SQ07-F1
#
_cell.length_a   1.000
_cell.length_b   1.000
_cell.length_c   1.000
_cell.angle_alpha   90.00
_cell.angle_beta   90.00
_cell.angle_gamma   90.00
#
_symmetry.space_group_name_H-M   'P 1'
#
loop_
_entity.id
_entity.type
_entity.pdbx_description
1 polymer ?
#
loop_
_entity_poly.entity_id
_entity_poly.type
_entity_poly.pdbx_seq_one_letter_code
_entity_poly.pdbx_strand_id
1 'polypeptide(L)'
;MRPRSTTDTPAAPPAGRQLSRRQYVRFAFYKLDPAWRRLPEDEQAAQKRELSSVIQNFNRRMLLRPYSTVGTRADCELLLWQITESPLVFQELATALLRTRMGSYLQIAYSYFSQTKRSVYEIRVGGADSSEEEERLVIDPSEAKYVFVYPFIKTRDWYQLSKHTRQGVMDEHIEVGKKYPSIRLNTTYSFGIDDYEFILAFETDEPADFLDLVQELRETESSRYTLQDTPLFTCVNLRLDEALDTLGGPPIAEALAAGEARESWVEVCPLADLAPGQARTVFLEGKMVGVFNIKGEILAINNRCSHARGPLCEGTINSDECSVVCPWHYGKFDLRTGAAIDGVVKKPVETFQTKIENEMIWVGTKLL
;
A
#
# COMPACT_ATOMS: atom_id res chain seq x y z
N MET A 1 -33.35 41.33 40.97
CA MET A 1 -31.96 40.98 40.61
C MET A 1 -31.56 39.67 41.28
N ARG A 2 -31.49 38.58 40.52
CA ARG A 2 -30.54 37.47 40.71
C ARG A 2 -30.09 37.07 39.30
N PRO A 3 -28.81 37.17 38.94
CA PRO A 3 -28.35 36.88 37.59
C PRO A 3 -28.39 35.37 37.35
N ARG A 4 -28.95 34.94 36.20
CA ARG A 4 -28.82 33.57 35.71
C ARG A 4 -27.36 33.37 35.28
N SER A 5 -26.68 32.46 35.99
CA SER A 5 -25.36 31.96 35.66
C SER A 5 -25.36 31.35 34.26
N THR A 6 -24.63 31.98 33.35
CA THR A 6 -24.31 31.46 32.01
C THR A 6 -22.98 30.72 32.06
N THR A 7 -22.99 29.41 32.33
CA THR A 7 -21.87 28.51 32.02
C THR A 7 -22.40 27.07 32.02
N ASP A 8 -23.05 26.67 30.92
CA ASP A 8 -23.13 25.26 30.56
C ASP A 8 -22.52 25.11 29.16
N THR A 9 -21.20 24.99 29.15
CA THR A 9 -20.46 24.51 27.98
C THR A 9 -20.87 23.05 27.77
N PRO A 10 -21.43 22.65 26.61
CA PRO A 10 -21.78 21.26 26.39
C PRO A 10 -20.52 20.41 26.53
N ALA A 11 -20.59 19.39 27.40
CA ALA A 11 -19.51 18.45 27.62
C ALA A 11 -19.05 17.86 26.27
N ALA A 12 -17.74 17.87 26.04
CA ALA A 12 -17.14 17.23 24.88
C ALA A 12 -17.61 15.77 24.81
N PRO A 13 -17.95 15.24 23.62
CA PRO A 13 -18.31 13.85 23.48
C PRO A 13 -17.18 12.98 24.05
N PRO A 14 -17.51 11.84 24.69
CA PRO A 14 -16.48 10.93 25.19
C PRO A 14 -15.51 10.64 24.04
N ALA A 15 -14.21 10.72 24.32
CA ALA A 15 -13.16 10.50 23.34
C ALA A 15 -13.37 9.14 22.67
N GLY A 16 -14.07 9.16 21.53
CA GLY A 16 -14.27 7.99 20.70
C GLY A 16 -12.87 7.50 20.36
N ARG A 17 -12.61 6.23 20.65
CA ARG A 17 -11.39 5.50 20.29
C ARG A 17 -10.93 6.01 18.93
N GLN A 18 -9.87 6.81 18.93
CA GLN A 18 -9.35 7.47 17.73
C GLN A 18 -9.00 6.32 16.78
N LEU A 19 -9.86 6.06 15.79
CA LEU A 19 -9.64 5.00 14.83
C LEU A 19 -8.30 5.33 14.18
N SER A 20 -7.32 4.44 14.30
CA SER A 20 -6.07 4.59 13.57
C SER A 20 -6.40 4.84 12.10
N ARG A 21 -5.65 5.76 11.49
CA ARG A 21 -5.95 6.31 10.16
C ARG A 21 -6.06 5.17 9.14
N ARG A 22 -7.27 4.93 8.63
CA ARG A 22 -7.53 3.91 7.60
C ARG A 22 -7.04 4.40 6.25
N GLN A 23 -6.59 3.48 5.42
CA GLN A 23 -6.17 3.77 4.06
C GLN A 23 -7.29 3.41 3.08
N TYR A 24 -7.52 4.28 2.11
CA TYR A 24 -8.27 3.97 0.91
C TYR A 24 -7.36 3.23 -0.06
N VAL A 25 -7.92 2.21 -0.70
CA VAL A 25 -7.20 1.32 -1.61
C VAL A 25 -7.99 1.21 -2.91
N ARG A 26 -7.30 1.41 -4.02
CA ARG A 26 -7.86 1.27 -5.35
C ARG A 26 -7.00 0.36 -6.21
N PHE A 27 -7.59 -0.64 -6.84
CA PHE A 27 -6.96 -1.43 -7.90
C PHE A 27 -7.53 -0.95 -9.23
N ALA A 28 -6.75 -0.17 -9.98
CA ALA A 28 -7.17 0.38 -11.27
C ALA A 28 -6.50 -0.39 -12.40
N PHE A 29 -7.30 -1.13 -13.17
CA PHE A 29 -6.85 -1.89 -14.33
C PHE A 29 -7.14 -1.11 -15.60
N TYR A 30 -6.11 -0.95 -16.42
CA TYR A 30 -6.15 -0.23 -17.67
C TYR A 30 -6.02 -1.19 -18.85
N LYS A 31 -6.84 -0.96 -19.86
CA LYS A 31 -6.73 -1.55 -21.18
C LYS A 31 -6.18 -0.51 -22.14
N LEU A 32 -5.18 -0.88 -22.92
CA LEU A 32 -4.61 -0.02 -23.94
C LEU A 32 -5.38 -0.16 -25.25
N ASP A 33 -5.80 0.96 -25.84
CA ASP A 33 -6.33 0.98 -27.20
C ASP A 33 -5.23 0.53 -28.19
N PRO A 34 -5.46 -0.53 -28.98
CA PRO A 34 -4.50 -0.99 -29.99
C PRO A 34 -4.05 0.08 -30.99
N ALA A 35 -4.80 1.16 -31.17
CA ALA A 35 -4.40 2.30 -31.99
C ALA A 35 -3.08 2.96 -31.53
N TRP A 36 -2.81 2.95 -30.23
CA TRP A 36 -1.57 3.50 -29.67
C TRP A 36 -0.32 2.79 -30.22
N ARG A 37 -0.38 1.47 -30.40
CA ARG A 37 0.74 0.65 -30.92
C ARG A 37 1.07 0.93 -32.39
N ARG A 38 0.22 1.70 -33.10
CA ARG A 38 0.43 2.11 -34.50
C ARG A 38 1.04 3.49 -34.65
N LEU A 39 1.24 4.21 -33.54
CA LEU A 39 1.92 5.52 -33.56
C LEU A 39 3.40 5.35 -33.94
N PRO A 40 4.08 6.42 -34.39
CA PRO A 40 5.53 6.43 -34.54
C PRO A 40 6.25 6.00 -33.24
N GLU A 41 7.36 5.27 -33.35
CA GLU A 41 8.09 4.72 -32.20
C GLU A 41 8.57 5.81 -31.22
N ASP A 42 9.03 6.94 -31.76
CA ASP A 42 9.47 8.09 -30.98
C ASP A 42 8.32 8.73 -30.18
N GLU A 43 7.12 8.79 -30.78
CA GLU A 43 5.90 9.20 -30.06
C GLU A 43 5.55 8.21 -28.95
N GLN A 44 5.56 6.90 -29.23
CA GLN A 44 5.30 5.87 -28.22
C GLN A 44 6.25 6.01 -27.02
N ALA A 45 7.56 6.14 -27.27
CA ALA A 45 8.56 6.32 -26.21
C ALA A 45 8.35 7.61 -25.40
N ALA A 46 8.08 8.73 -26.08
CA ALA A 46 7.82 10.01 -25.43
C ALA A 46 6.56 9.96 -24.55
N GLN A 47 5.51 9.30 -25.02
CA GLN A 47 4.26 9.13 -24.30
C GLN A 47 4.41 8.23 -23.06
N LYS A 48 5.17 7.13 -23.15
CA LYS A 48 5.50 6.30 -21.97
C LYS A 48 6.26 7.10 -20.91
N ARG A 49 7.27 7.90 -21.31
CA ARG A 49 8.06 8.72 -20.36
C ARG A 49 7.20 9.80 -19.69
N GLU A 50 6.34 10.45 -20.44
CA GLU A 50 5.38 11.43 -19.91
C GLU A 50 4.44 10.80 -18.88
N LEU A 51 3.83 9.66 -19.22
CA LEU A 51 2.94 8.92 -18.33
C LEU A 51 3.68 8.46 -17.06
N SER A 52 4.88 7.90 -17.22
CA SER A 52 5.73 7.46 -16.11
C SER A 52 6.04 8.61 -15.15
N SER A 53 6.47 9.76 -15.68
CA SER A 53 6.75 10.95 -14.89
C SER A 53 5.52 11.44 -14.13
N VAL A 54 4.34 11.46 -14.78
CA VAL A 54 3.09 11.82 -14.10
C VAL A 54 2.78 10.87 -12.96
N ILE A 55 2.85 9.56 -13.15
CA ILE A 55 2.60 8.57 -12.09
C ILE A 55 3.60 8.74 -10.94
N GLN A 56 4.89 8.86 -11.24
CA GLN A 56 5.95 9.02 -10.25
C GLN A 56 5.78 10.29 -9.40
N ASN A 57 5.27 11.38 -9.97
CA ASN A 57 4.98 12.62 -9.23
C ASN A 57 3.92 12.41 -8.13
N PHE A 58 3.05 11.40 -8.26
CA PHE A 58 2.08 11.05 -7.22
C PHE A 58 2.63 10.12 -6.13
N ASN A 59 3.84 9.55 -6.30
CA ASN A 59 4.46 8.69 -5.30
C ASN A 59 4.68 9.40 -3.96
N ARG A 60 4.72 10.73 -3.89
CA ARG A 60 4.80 11.43 -2.59
C ARG A 60 3.48 11.49 -1.83
N ARG A 61 2.36 11.27 -2.52
CA ARG A 61 1.00 11.50 -2.01
C ARG A 61 0.21 10.22 -1.83
N MET A 62 0.67 9.13 -2.44
CA MET A 62 0.10 7.81 -2.34
C MET A 62 1.18 6.76 -2.65
N LEU A 63 0.98 5.56 -2.13
CA LEU A 63 1.71 4.40 -2.59
C LEU A 63 1.10 3.94 -3.91
N LEU A 64 1.95 3.79 -4.92
CA LEU A 64 1.58 3.32 -6.25
C LEU A 64 2.45 2.14 -6.62
N ARG A 65 1.82 1.03 -6.98
CA ARG A 65 2.51 -0.15 -7.48
C ARG A 65 1.98 -0.58 -8.84
N PRO A 66 2.85 -0.62 -9.87
CA PRO A 66 2.49 -1.09 -11.19
C PRO A 66 2.64 -2.61 -11.27
N TYR A 67 1.71 -3.24 -11.98
CA TYR A 67 1.80 -4.65 -12.34
C TYR A 67 1.35 -4.83 -13.78
N SER A 68 1.94 -5.79 -14.48
CA SER A 68 1.50 -6.18 -15.82
C SER A 68 0.55 -7.38 -15.74
N THR A 69 -0.45 -7.39 -16.62
CA THR A 69 -1.32 -8.55 -16.88
C THR A 69 -1.17 -9.05 -18.32
N VAL A 70 -0.20 -8.49 -19.06
CA VAL A 70 0.13 -8.92 -20.42
C VAL A 70 0.53 -10.39 -20.41
N GLY A 71 -0.15 -11.19 -21.22
CA GLY A 71 0.09 -12.65 -21.31
C GLY A 71 -0.67 -13.49 -20.29
N THR A 72 -1.22 -12.89 -19.23
CA THR A 72 -2.04 -13.60 -18.22
C THR A 72 -3.53 -13.29 -18.36
N ARG A 73 -3.90 -12.12 -18.89
CA ARG A 73 -5.28 -11.72 -19.20
C ARG A 73 -5.39 -11.09 -20.61
N ALA A 74 -6.59 -11.11 -21.17
CA ALA A 74 -6.87 -10.63 -22.53
C ALA A 74 -7.57 -9.25 -22.58
N ASP A 75 -8.07 -8.78 -21.46
CA ASP A 75 -9.05 -7.69 -21.34
C ASP A 75 -8.53 -6.49 -20.53
N CYS A 76 -7.32 -6.58 -19.96
CA CYS A 76 -6.54 -5.45 -19.46
C CYS A 76 -5.05 -5.78 -19.55
N GLU A 77 -4.18 -4.76 -19.51
CA GLU A 77 -2.73 -4.95 -19.60
C GLU A 77 -1.96 -4.37 -18.40
N LEU A 78 -2.44 -3.29 -17.78
CA LEU A 78 -1.74 -2.61 -16.69
C LEU A 78 -2.63 -2.52 -15.45
N LEU A 79 -2.11 -2.91 -14.28
CA LEU A 79 -2.69 -2.61 -12.98
C LEU A 79 -1.86 -1.51 -12.30
N LEU A 80 -2.53 -0.49 -11.80
CA LEU A 80 -1.98 0.41 -10.79
C LEU A 80 -2.71 0.15 -9.46
N TRP A 81 -2.00 -0.44 -8.51
CA TRP A 81 -2.45 -0.56 -7.13
C TRP A 81 -2.13 0.73 -6.36
N GLN A 82 -3.17 1.43 -5.94
CA GLN A 82 -3.11 2.79 -5.39
C GLN A 82 -3.57 2.79 -3.93
N ILE A 83 -2.77 3.36 -3.03
CA ILE A 83 -3.08 3.38 -1.59
C ILE A 83 -2.79 4.75 -1.01
N THR A 84 -3.78 5.36 -0.37
CA THR A 84 -3.69 6.72 0.15
C THR A 84 -4.60 6.91 1.35
N GLU A 85 -4.40 7.99 2.10
CA GLU A 85 -5.23 8.35 3.26
C GLU A 85 -6.40 9.27 2.87
N SER A 86 -6.44 9.74 1.62
CA SER A 86 -7.52 10.59 1.11
C SER A 86 -7.96 10.15 -0.29
N PRO A 87 -9.24 9.86 -0.52
CA PRO A 87 -9.72 9.38 -1.82
C PRO A 87 -9.65 10.46 -2.91
N LEU A 88 -9.53 11.74 -2.54
CA LEU A 88 -9.35 12.86 -3.48
C LEU A 88 -8.11 12.67 -4.36
N VAL A 89 -7.03 12.11 -3.79
CA VAL A 89 -5.78 11.90 -4.52
C VAL A 89 -5.96 10.93 -5.69
N PHE A 90 -6.90 9.98 -5.60
CA PHE A 90 -7.24 9.09 -6.73
C PHE A 90 -7.88 9.84 -7.90
N GLN A 91 -8.76 10.80 -7.60
CA GLN A 91 -9.41 11.63 -8.63
C GLN A 91 -8.39 12.57 -9.29
N GLU A 92 -7.48 13.14 -8.50
CA GLU A 92 -6.40 13.97 -9.02
C GLU A 92 -5.43 13.19 -9.92
N LEU A 93 -5.01 11.98 -9.50
CA LEU A 93 -4.20 11.09 -10.34
C LEU A 93 -4.94 10.75 -11.62
N ALA A 94 -6.19 10.28 -11.54
CA ALA A 94 -6.98 9.96 -12.73
C ALA A 94 -7.09 11.15 -13.71
N THR A 95 -7.30 12.37 -13.19
CA THR A 95 -7.33 13.60 -13.98
C THR A 95 -5.98 13.89 -14.64
N ALA A 96 -4.87 13.68 -13.91
CA ALA A 96 -3.52 13.88 -14.45
C ALA A 96 -3.19 12.86 -15.55
N LEU A 97 -3.56 11.58 -15.36
CA LEU A 97 -3.37 10.54 -16.36
C LEU A 97 -4.14 10.87 -17.65
N LEU A 98 -5.41 11.28 -17.54
CA LEU A 98 -6.24 11.67 -18.68
C LEU A 98 -5.69 12.86 -19.48
N ARG A 99 -4.83 13.69 -18.87
CA ARG A 99 -4.18 14.82 -19.55
C ARG A 99 -2.92 14.42 -20.33
N THR A 100 -2.35 13.26 -20.04
CA THR A 100 -1.21 12.76 -20.79
C THR A 100 -1.62 12.34 -22.19
N ARG A 101 -0.71 12.41 -23.15
CA ARG A 101 -0.96 11.91 -24.52
C ARG A 101 -1.33 10.42 -24.53
N MET A 102 -0.62 9.60 -23.75
CA MET A 102 -0.93 8.16 -23.64
C MET A 102 -2.29 7.90 -22.98
N GLY A 103 -2.69 8.76 -22.03
CA GLY A 103 -3.95 8.65 -21.29
C GLY A 103 -5.18 8.63 -22.18
N SER A 104 -5.13 9.28 -23.35
CA SER A 104 -6.21 9.23 -24.34
C SER A 104 -6.45 7.84 -24.94
N TYR A 105 -5.46 6.95 -24.84
CA TYR A 105 -5.53 5.55 -25.28
C TYR A 105 -5.72 4.57 -24.12
N LEU A 106 -5.81 5.04 -22.88
CA LEU A 106 -5.98 4.18 -21.70
C LEU A 106 -7.43 4.16 -21.25
N GLN A 107 -8.08 3.02 -21.39
CA GLN A 107 -9.41 2.77 -20.85
C GLN A 107 -9.30 2.11 -19.47
N ILE A 108 -10.03 2.60 -18.46
CA ILE A 108 -10.19 1.85 -17.21
C ILE A 108 -11.12 0.66 -17.49
N ALA A 109 -10.56 -0.55 -17.49
CA ALA A 109 -11.31 -1.80 -17.69
C ALA A 109 -11.98 -2.27 -16.41
N TYR A 110 -11.27 -2.17 -15.28
CA TYR A 110 -11.77 -2.52 -13.95
C TYR A 110 -11.24 -1.52 -12.92
N SER A 111 -12.05 -1.23 -11.90
CA SER A 111 -11.68 -0.34 -10.80
C SER A 111 -12.32 -0.86 -9.52
N TYR A 112 -11.50 -1.34 -8.60
CA TYR A 112 -11.97 -1.80 -7.29
C TYR A 112 -11.59 -0.79 -6.22
N PHE A 113 -12.58 -0.13 -5.62
CA PHE A 113 -12.42 0.85 -4.55
C PHE A 113 -12.79 0.25 -3.20
N SER A 114 -11.89 0.39 -2.23
CA SER A 114 -12.00 -0.28 -0.94
C SER A 114 -11.26 0.50 0.15
N GLN A 115 -11.40 0.07 1.39
CA GLN A 115 -10.71 0.64 2.54
C GLN A 115 -10.11 -0.45 3.42
N THR A 116 -8.98 -0.18 4.05
CA THR A 116 -8.48 -1.03 5.13
C THR A 116 -9.42 -0.98 6.33
N LYS A 117 -9.62 -2.14 6.97
CA LYS A 117 -10.49 -2.28 8.14
C LYS A 117 -10.02 -3.47 8.96
N ARG A 118 -10.13 -3.36 10.28
CA ARG A 118 -9.87 -4.47 11.19
C ARG A 118 -10.85 -5.61 10.92
N SER A 119 -10.34 -6.84 10.91
CA SER A 119 -11.15 -8.05 10.83
C SER A 119 -12.19 -8.08 11.95
N VAL A 120 -13.39 -8.57 11.64
CA VAL A 120 -14.45 -8.83 12.63
C VAL A 120 -14.31 -10.20 13.29
N TYR A 121 -13.45 -11.04 12.73
CA TYR A 121 -13.11 -12.39 13.20
C TYR A 121 -11.78 -12.37 13.93
N GLU A 122 -11.74 -13.08 15.06
CA GLU A 122 -10.54 -13.29 15.85
C GLU A 122 -9.62 -14.27 15.12
N ILE A 123 -8.35 -13.92 14.99
CA ILE A 123 -7.35 -14.81 14.38
C ILE A 123 -6.42 -15.28 15.49
N ARG A 124 -6.62 -16.51 15.96
CA ARG A 124 -5.77 -17.11 16.99
C ARG A 124 -4.52 -17.67 16.34
N VAL A 125 -3.41 -16.94 16.46
CA VAL A 125 -2.06 -17.43 16.13
C VAL A 125 -1.42 -17.86 17.45
N GLY A 126 -0.78 -19.03 17.47
CA GLY A 126 -0.40 -19.75 18.70
C GLY A 126 0.23 -18.90 19.81
N GLY A 127 -0.51 -18.69 20.90
CA GLY A 127 0.01 -18.40 22.25
C GLY A 127 0.71 -17.06 22.50
N ALA A 128 0.91 -16.20 21.50
CA ALA A 128 1.48 -14.87 21.68
C ALA A 128 0.41 -13.78 21.48
N ASP A 129 0.44 -12.77 22.33
CA ASP A 129 -0.49 -11.64 22.37
C ASP A 129 -0.75 -11.01 20.98
N SER A 130 -2.00 -10.60 20.80
CA SER A 130 -2.67 -10.14 19.58
C SER A 130 -2.13 -8.85 18.94
N SER A 131 -0.85 -8.77 18.59
CA SER A 131 -0.27 -7.63 17.86
C SER A 131 -0.48 -7.67 16.34
N GLU A 132 -0.69 -8.85 15.74
CA GLU A 132 -0.91 -8.99 14.28
C GLU A 132 -2.28 -8.45 13.80
N GLU A 133 -3.29 -8.35 14.68
CA GLU A 133 -4.61 -7.83 14.29
C GLU A 133 -4.65 -6.30 14.09
N GLU A 134 -3.70 -5.56 14.67
CA GLU A 134 -3.54 -4.13 14.43
C GLU A 134 -2.80 -3.83 13.11
N GLU A 135 -2.12 -4.83 12.52
CA GLU A 135 -1.30 -4.70 11.31
C GLU A 135 -2.14 -4.47 10.03
N ARG A 136 -3.43 -4.82 10.01
CA ARG A 136 -4.26 -4.78 8.78
C ARG A 136 -4.91 -3.45 8.45
N LEU A 137 -4.62 -2.39 9.22
CA LEU A 137 -5.13 -1.04 8.94
C LEU A 137 -4.24 -0.26 7.98
N VAL A 138 -3.04 -0.76 7.74
CA VAL A 138 -2.06 -0.21 6.81
C VAL A 138 -1.63 -1.32 5.86
N ILE A 139 -1.66 -1.04 4.57
CA ILE A 139 -1.08 -1.92 3.56
C ILE A 139 0.42 -1.67 3.45
N ASP A 140 1.17 -2.76 3.43
CA ASP A 140 2.63 -2.81 3.25
C ASP A 140 2.93 -3.88 2.21
N PRO A 141 2.84 -3.56 0.91
CA PRO A 141 3.01 -4.54 -0.16
C PRO A 141 4.40 -5.20 -0.13
N SER A 142 4.51 -6.48 -0.51
CA SER A 142 5.79 -7.22 -0.52
C SER A 142 6.51 -7.13 -1.87
N GLU A 143 7.81 -7.44 -1.94
CA GLU A 143 8.53 -7.53 -3.22
C GLU A 143 8.23 -8.81 -4.02
N ALA A 144 7.15 -9.51 -3.71
CA ALA A 144 6.77 -10.72 -4.40
C ALA A 144 6.54 -10.45 -5.90
N LYS A 145 6.92 -11.42 -6.73
CA LYS A 145 6.80 -11.37 -8.20
C LYS A 145 5.37 -11.34 -8.69
N TYR A 146 4.43 -11.90 -7.94
CA TYR A 146 3.04 -12.00 -8.36
C TYR A 146 2.09 -11.41 -7.33
N VAL A 147 1.04 -10.76 -7.83
CA VAL A 147 -0.15 -10.47 -7.04
C VAL A 147 -1.40 -11.01 -7.73
N PHE A 148 -2.24 -11.71 -6.98
CA PHE A 148 -3.54 -12.20 -7.42
C PHE A 148 -4.64 -11.33 -6.82
N VAL A 149 -5.38 -10.62 -7.66
CA VAL A 149 -6.42 -9.69 -7.21
C VAL A 149 -7.78 -10.19 -7.67
N TYR A 150 -8.79 -10.17 -6.81
CA TYR A 150 -10.18 -10.42 -7.19
C TYR A 150 -11.17 -9.77 -6.22
N PRO A 151 -12.35 -9.33 -6.71
CA PRO A 151 -13.42 -8.88 -5.85
C PRO A 151 -14.14 -10.07 -5.22
N PHE A 152 -14.81 -9.83 -4.09
CA PHE A 152 -15.54 -10.87 -3.38
C PHE A 152 -16.87 -10.34 -2.83
N ILE A 153 -17.93 -11.13 -3.00
CA ILE A 153 -19.26 -10.89 -2.45
C ILE A 153 -19.75 -12.19 -1.79
N LYS A 154 -20.23 -12.08 -0.55
CA LYS A 154 -20.93 -13.15 0.16
C LYS A 154 -22.43 -13.11 -0.14
N THR A 155 -23.07 -14.28 -0.06
CA THR A 155 -24.53 -14.39 -0.12
C THR A 155 -25.19 -13.72 1.09
N ARG A 156 -26.48 -13.37 0.97
CA ARG A 156 -27.22 -12.79 2.11
C ARG A 156 -27.36 -13.76 3.28
N ASP A 157 -27.43 -15.05 3.01
CA ASP A 157 -27.52 -16.10 4.03
C ASP A 157 -26.33 -16.07 4.99
N TRP A 158 -25.13 -15.72 4.51
CA TRP A 158 -23.96 -15.49 5.35
C TRP A 158 -24.25 -14.49 6.48
N TYR A 159 -24.89 -13.37 6.13
CA TYR A 159 -25.15 -12.29 7.07
C TYR A 159 -26.32 -12.57 8.01
N GLN A 160 -27.13 -13.59 7.73
CA GLN A 160 -28.18 -14.07 8.63
C GLN A 160 -27.62 -14.99 9.72
N LEU A 161 -26.43 -15.56 9.52
CA LEU A 161 -25.75 -16.36 10.53
C LEU A 161 -25.30 -15.51 11.72
N SER A 162 -25.36 -16.10 12.91
CA SER A 162 -24.80 -15.50 14.12
C SER A 162 -23.30 -15.24 13.97
N LYS A 163 -22.76 -14.24 14.69
CA LYS A 163 -21.31 -13.97 14.69
C LYS A 163 -20.50 -15.20 15.11
N HIS A 164 -20.99 -15.96 16.09
CA HIS A 164 -20.35 -17.19 16.57
C HIS A 164 -20.28 -18.25 15.46
N THR A 165 -21.37 -18.48 14.74
CA THR A 165 -21.40 -19.42 13.61
C THR A 165 -20.41 -18.99 12.52
N ARG A 166 -20.43 -17.71 12.14
CA ARG A 166 -19.48 -17.18 11.15
C ARG A 166 -18.03 -17.30 11.60
N GLN A 167 -17.74 -17.13 12.90
CA GLN A 167 -16.40 -17.33 13.45
C GLN A 167 -15.93 -18.77 13.23
N GLY A 168 -16.74 -19.78 13.59
CA GLY A 168 -16.39 -21.18 13.38
C GLY A 168 -16.13 -21.53 11.91
N VAL A 169 -16.95 -21.02 10.99
CA VAL A 169 -16.74 -21.19 9.54
C VAL A 169 -15.44 -20.51 9.07
N MET A 170 -15.12 -19.34 9.63
CA MET A 170 -13.89 -18.64 9.31
C MET A 170 -12.66 -19.29 9.95
N ASP A 171 -12.78 -19.95 11.11
CA ASP A 171 -11.68 -20.66 11.75
C ASP A 171 -11.17 -21.78 10.83
N GLU A 172 -12.06 -22.60 10.26
CA GLU A 172 -11.71 -23.60 9.24
C GLU A 172 -10.97 -22.96 8.04
N HIS A 173 -11.54 -21.87 7.49
CA HIS A 173 -10.97 -21.15 6.36
C HIS A 173 -9.57 -20.58 6.66
N ILE A 174 -9.36 -20.07 7.88
CA ILE A 174 -8.08 -19.54 8.36
C ILE A 174 -7.06 -20.67 8.51
N GLU A 175 -7.45 -21.84 9.02
CA GLU A 175 -6.55 -22.99 9.16
C GLU A 175 -6.06 -23.51 7.81
N VAL A 176 -6.91 -23.52 6.78
CA VAL A 176 -6.46 -23.81 5.39
C VAL A 176 -5.43 -22.78 4.94
N GLY A 177 -5.71 -21.48 5.11
CA GLY A 177 -4.77 -20.41 4.73
C GLY A 177 -3.40 -20.52 5.40
N LYS A 178 -3.34 -20.95 6.67
CA LYS A 178 -2.09 -21.14 7.42
C LYS A 178 -1.16 -22.20 6.84
N LYS A 179 -1.67 -23.13 6.01
CA LYS A 179 -0.86 -24.15 5.33
C LYS A 179 0.06 -23.56 4.25
N TYR A 180 -0.21 -22.34 3.80
CA TYR A 180 0.48 -21.67 2.69
C TYR A 180 1.21 -20.39 3.16
N PRO A 181 2.28 -20.51 3.97
CA PRO A 181 2.99 -19.35 4.54
C PRO A 181 3.78 -18.53 3.50
N SER A 182 3.97 -19.05 2.28
CA SER A 182 4.56 -18.35 1.12
C SER A 182 3.64 -17.28 0.52
N ILE A 183 2.38 -17.22 0.96
CA ILE A 183 1.36 -16.31 0.42
C ILE A 183 1.01 -15.25 1.46
N ARG A 184 1.21 -13.99 1.09
CA ARG A 184 0.79 -12.85 1.89
C ARG A 184 -0.58 -12.37 1.41
N LEU A 185 -1.55 -12.32 2.31
CA LEU A 185 -2.90 -11.82 2.01
C LEU A 185 -3.07 -10.36 2.45
N ASN A 186 -3.60 -9.54 1.55
CA ASN A 186 -4.10 -8.20 1.81
C ASN A 186 -5.61 -8.17 1.54
N THR A 187 -6.41 -7.95 2.59
CA THR A 187 -7.88 -7.87 2.49
C THR A 187 -8.34 -6.45 2.76
N THR A 188 -9.10 -5.88 1.81
CA THR A 188 -9.75 -4.58 1.96
C THR A 188 -11.26 -4.72 1.76
N TYR A 189 -12.01 -3.71 2.21
CA TYR A 189 -13.46 -3.77 2.36
C TYR A 189 -14.15 -2.66 1.57
N SER A 190 -15.25 -2.99 0.91
CA SER A 190 -15.95 -2.10 -0.05
C SER A 190 -17.39 -1.75 0.34
N PHE A 191 -17.88 -2.25 1.48
CA PHE A 191 -19.25 -2.02 1.95
C PHE A 191 -19.68 -0.54 1.89
N GLY A 192 -20.63 -0.25 0.98
CA GLY A 192 -21.26 1.06 0.83
C GLY A 192 -20.44 2.11 0.10
N ILE A 193 -19.25 1.75 -0.40
CA ILE A 193 -18.36 2.64 -1.16
C ILE A 193 -18.03 2.11 -2.57
N ASP A 194 -18.32 0.85 -2.83
CA ASP A 194 -18.25 0.19 -4.14
C ASP A 194 -19.24 -0.99 -4.17
N ASP A 195 -19.42 -1.63 -5.33
CA ASP A 195 -20.41 -2.70 -5.55
C ASP A 195 -20.03 -4.05 -4.89
N TYR A 196 -18.79 -4.16 -4.41
CA TYR A 196 -18.24 -5.36 -3.78
C TYR A 196 -18.25 -5.30 -2.26
N GLU A 197 -17.97 -6.43 -1.61
CA GLU A 197 -17.87 -6.48 -0.15
C GLU A 197 -16.41 -6.50 0.31
N PHE A 198 -15.59 -7.29 -0.38
CA PHE A 198 -14.16 -7.38 -0.13
C PHE A 198 -13.39 -7.32 -1.45
N ILE A 199 -12.19 -6.78 -1.40
CA ILE A 199 -11.20 -6.96 -2.46
C ILE A 199 -10.03 -7.71 -1.83
N LEU A 200 -9.63 -8.81 -2.47
CA LEU A 200 -8.55 -9.66 -1.99
C LEU A 200 -7.36 -9.52 -2.92
N ALA A 201 -6.17 -9.29 -2.34
CA ALA A 201 -4.90 -9.25 -3.05
C ALA A 201 -3.90 -10.18 -2.36
N PHE A 202 -3.48 -11.24 -3.04
CA PHE A 202 -2.54 -12.23 -2.54
C PHE A 202 -1.19 -12.06 -3.24
N GLU A 203 -0.13 -11.81 -2.47
CA GLU A 203 1.23 -11.62 -2.97
C GLU A 203 2.05 -12.88 -2.71
N THR A 204 2.73 -13.41 -3.74
CA THR A 204 3.62 -14.58 -3.61
C THR A 204 4.61 -14.67 -4.79
N ASP A 205 5.73 -15.35 -4.58
CA ASP A 205 6.67 -15.75 -5.65
C ASP A 205 6.29 -17.09 -6.29
N GLU A 206 5.36 -17.83 -5.68
CA GLU A 206 5.01 -19.21 -6.05
C GLU A 206 3.52 -19.30 -6.48
N PRO A 207 3.18 -19.06 -7.76
CA PRO A 207 1.82 -19.18 -8.27
C PRO A 207 1.15 -20.54 -8.05
N ALA A 208 1.95 -21.62 -7.99
CA ALA A 208 1.45 -22.97 -7.75
C ALA A 208 0.81 -23.09 -6.36
N ASP A 209 1.44 -22.51 -5.33
CA ASP A 209 0.90 -22.48 -3.97
C ASP A 209 -0.44 -21.75 -3.93
N PHE A 210 -0.59 -20.66 -4.69
CA PHE A 210 -1.85 -19.91 -4.74
C PHE A 210 -2.96 -20.71 -5.42
N LEU A 211 -2.64 -21.48 -6.47
CA LEU A 211 -3.58 -22.39 -7.12
C LEU A 211 -4.10 -23.44 -6.12
N ASP A 212 -3.19 -24.10 -5.42
CA ASP A 212 -3.53 -25.15 -4.46
C ASP A 212 -4.33 -24.58 -3.28
N LEU A 213 -3.94 -23.41 -2.76
CA LEU A 213 -4.68 -22.70 -1.72
C LEU A 213 -6.13 -22.44 -2.15
N VAL A 214 -6.35 -21.82 -3.31
CA VAL A 214 -7.71 -21.50 -3.75
C VAL A 214 -8.52 -22.76 -4.02
N GLN A 215 -7.89 -23.83 -4.52
CA GLN A 215 -8.54 -25.13 -4.68
C GLN A 215 -9.02 -25.68 -3.32
N GLU A 216 -8.16 -25.69 -2.31
CA GLU A 216 -8.51 -26.21 -0.98
C GLU A 216 -9.59 -25.34 -0.31
N LEU A 217 -9.50 -24.01 -0.43
CA LEU A 217 -10.50 -23.09 0.13
C LEU A 217 -11.90 -23.31 -0.46
N ARG A 218 -12.02 -23.83 -1.69
CA ARG A 218 -13.32 -24.15 -2.31
C ARG A 218 -14.04 -25.31 -1.61
N GLU A 219 -13.32 -26.16 -0.90
CA GLU A 219 -13.87 -27.31 -0.17
C GLU A 219 -14.40 -26.92 1.22
N THR A 220 -14.03 -25.74 1.74
CA THR A 220 -14.45 -25.25 3.07
C THR A 220 -15.93 -24.84 3.12
N GLU A 221 -16.54 -24.85 4.31
CA GLU A 221 -17.95 -24.42 4.46
C GLU A 221 -18.16 -22.97 4.00
N SER A 222 -17.15 -22.11 4.19
CA SER A 222 -17.16 -20.70 3.78
C SER A 222 -17.46 -20.51 2.29
N SER A 223 -17.01 -21.45 1.45
CA SER A 223 -17.19 -21.45 0.00
C SER A 223 -18.65 -21.46 -0.42
N ARG A 224 -19.53 -22.13 0.35
CA ARG A 224 -20.98 -22.20 0.09
C ARG A 224 -21.66 -20.83 0.11
N TYR A 225 -21.03 -19.86 0.78
CA TYR A 225 -21.55 -18.51 0.91
C TYR A 225 -20.94 -17.52 -0.09
N THR A 226 -20.14 -17.98 -1.05
CA THR A 226 -19.57 -17.12 -2.10
C THR A 226 -20.62 -16.85 -3.18
N LEU A 227 -20.97 -15.57 -3.37
CA LEU A 227 -21.84 -15.14 -4.47
C LEU A 227 -21.04 -14.77 -5.71
N GLN A 228 -19.90 -14.10 -5.53
CA GLN A 228 -19.01 -13.67 -6.61
C GLN A 228 -17.58 -13.60 -6.10
N ASP A 229 -16.65 -14.22 -6.83
CA ASP A 229 -15.20 -14.18 -6.60
C ASP A 229 -14.40 -13.95 -7.91
N THR A 230 -15.10 -13.49 -8.96
CA THR A 230 -14.57 -13.23 -10.30
C THR A 230 -14.88 -11.81 -10.76
N PRO A 231 -14.07 -11.22 -11.67
CA PRO A 231 -12.88 -11.81 -12.31
C PRO A 231 -11.66 -11.85 -11.39
N LEU A 232 -10.78 -12.85 -11.63
CA LEU A 232 -9.50 -13.00 -10.95
C LEU A 232 -8.35 -12.61 -11.87
N PHE A 233 -7.39 -11.87 -11.32
CA PHE A 233 -6.30 -11.26 -12.06
C PHE A 233 -4.97 -11.78 -11.53
N THR A 234 -4.23 -12.50 -12.37
CA THR A 234 -2.82 -12.83 -12.13
C THR A 234 -1.96 -11.70 -12.67
N CYS A 235 -1.29 -10.96 -11.79
CA CYS A 235 -0.51 -9.79 -12.17
C CYS A 235 0.97 -10.00 -11.82
N VAL A 236 1.86 -9.57 -12.71
CA VAL A 236 3.31 -9.65 -12.55
C VAL A 236 3.83 -8.32 -12.04
N ASN A 237 4.55 -8.35 -10.92
CA ASN A 237 5.19 -7.18 -10.33
C ASN A 237 6.38 -6.76 -11.20
N LEU A 238 6.38 -5.51 -11.63
CA LEU A 238 7.42 -4.93 -12.48
C LEU A 238 7.68 -3.50 -12.00
N ARG A 239 8.83 -2.94 -12.37
CA ARG A 239 8.98 -1.49 -12.28
C ARG A 239 7.99 -0.80 -13.21
N LEU A 240 7.69 0.47 -12.94
CA LEU A 240 6.72 1.22 -13.75
C LEU A 240 7.10 1.27 -15.23
N ASP A 241 8.36 1.59 -15.51
CA ASP A 241 8.89 1.65 -16.87
C ASP A 241 8.91 0.27 -17.55
N GLU A 242 9.29 -0.79 -16.85
CA GLU A 242 9.21 -2.16 -17.34
C GLU A 242 7.77 -2.58 -17.65
N ALA A 243 6.81 -2.25 -16.76
CA ALA A 243 5.39 -2.50 -16.98
C ALA A 243 4.88 -1.76 -18.22
N LEU A 244 5.27 -0.50 -18.42
CA LEU A 244 4.94 0.27 -19.62
C LEU A 244 5.59 -0.31 -20.88
N ASP A 245 6.78 -0.92 -20.77
CA ASP A 245 7.43 -1.60 -21.89
C ASP A 245 6.72 -2.88 -22.31
N THR A 246 6.04 -3.58 -21.39
CA THR A 246 5.19 -4.72 -21.75
C THR A 246 4.00 -4.34 -22.65
N LEU A 247 3.62 -3.05 -22.72
CA LEU A 247 2.49 -2.58 -23.53
C LEU A 247 2.80 -2.52 -25.04
N GLY A 248 4.08 -2.68 -25.43
CA GLY A 248 4.57 -2.60 -26.80
C GLY A 248 5.39 -1.33 -27.06
N GLY A 249 5.87 -1.17 -28.30
CA GLY A 249 6.73 -0.05 -28.69
C GLY A 249 8.18 -0.17 -28.24
N PRO A 250 9.03 0.82 -28.57
CA PRO A 250 10.42 0.82 -28.12
C PRO A 250 10.51 0.89 -26.59
N PRO A 251 11.51 0.23 -25.98
CA PRO A 251 11.69 0.25 -24.53
C PRO A 251 12.10 1.64 -24.04
N ILE A 252 11.60 2.01 -22.86
CA ILE A 252 12.06 3.19 -22.10
C ILE A 252 12.74 2.80 -20.79
N ALA A 253 12.55 1.56 -20.32
CA ALA A 253 13.23 1.04 -19.16
C ALA A 253 14.71 0.85 -19.47
N GLU A 254 15.55 1.35 -18.58
CA GLU A 254 16.98 1.09 -18.66
C GLU A 254 17.26 -0.33 -18.16
N ALA A 255 17.98 -1.11 -18.98
CA ALA A 255 18.35 -2.48 -18.66
C ALA A 255 19.11 -2.52 -17.33
N LEU A 256 18.65 -3.36 -16.41
CA LEU A 256 19.42 -3.69 -15.21
C LEU A 256 20.60 -4.56 -15.66
N ALA A 257 21.83 -4.06 -15.50
CA ALA A 257 22.99 -4.94 -15.54
C ALA A 257 22.78 -5.99 -14.44
N ALA A 258 22.81 -7.28 -14.81
CA ALA A 258 22.54 -8.36 -13.88
C ALA A 258 23.49 -8.26 -12.66
N GLY A 259 22.94 -7.91 -11.50
CA GLY A 259 23.67 -7.81 -10.24
C GLY A 259 23.94 -6.40 -9.70
N GLU A 260 23.60 -5.33 -10.41
CA GLU A 260 23.72 -3.97 -9.85
C GLU A 260 22.40 -3.52 -9.23
N ALA A 261 22.35 -3.46 -7.90
CA ALA A 261 21.34 -2.68 -7.20
C ALA A 261 21.50 -1.22 -7.65
N ARG A 262 20.46 -0.64 -8.24
CA ARG A 262 20.53 0.75 -8.69
C ARG A 262 20.12 1.67 -7.55
N GLU A 263 20.86 2.78 -7.39
CA GLU A 263 20.39 3.87 -6.55
C GLU A 263 19.15 4.50 -7.18
N SER A 264 18.01 4.31 -6.52
CA SER A 264 16.76 4.98 -6.85
C SER A 264 16.61 6.14 -5.89
N TRP A 265 16.48 7.35 -6.43
CA TRP A 265 16.35 8.58 -5.65
C TRP A 265 14.97 9.19 -5.87
N VAL A 266 14.28 9.52 -4.77
CA VAL A 266 13.03 10.29 -4.80
C VAL A 266 13.25 11.63 -4.12
N GLU A 267 12.79 12.69 -4.77
CA GLU A 267 12.77 14.01 -4.17
C GLU A 267 11.73 14.06 -3.05
N VAL A 268 12.05 14.75 -1.95
CA VAL A 268 11.23 14.86 -0.74
C VAL A 268 10.52 16.22 -0.71
N CYS A 269 11.29 17.28 -0.50
CA CYS A 269 10.83 18.66 -0.42
C CYS A 269 12.00 19.66 -0.36
N PRO A 270 11.75 20.96 -0.56
CA PRO A 270 12.75 21.99 -0.26
C PRO A 270 13.25 21.86 1.17
N LEU A 271 14.55 22.11 1.39
CA LEU A 271 15.16 22.06 2.72
C LEU A 271 14.46 23.03 3.69
N ALA A 272 14.05 24.20 3.19
CA ALA A 272 13.31 25.20 3.95
C ALA A 272 11.93 24.72 4.43
N ASP A 273 11.35 23.70 3.79
CA ASP A 273 10.02 23.18 4.11
C ASP A 273 10.05 22.06 5.17
N LEU A 274 11.24 21.68 5.66
CA LEU A 274 11.40 20.68 6.70
C LEU A 274 12.33 21.22 7.80
N ALA A 275 11.74 21.95 8.76
CA ALA A 275 12.50 22.56 9.86
C ALA A 275 13.07 21.51 10.84
N PRO A 276 14.13 21.82 11.61
CA PRO A 276 14.64 20.92 12.65
C PRO A 276 13.55 20.44 13.62
N GLY A 277 13.53 19.16 13.91
CA GLY A 277 12.52 18.48 14.72
C GLY A 277 11.26 18.06 13.94
N GLN A 278 11.17 18.34 12.65
CA GLN A 278 10.07 17.89 11.80
C GLN A 278 10.42 16.60 11.05
N ALA A 279 9.37 15.91 10.60
CA ALA A 279 9.48 14.76 9.74
C ALA A 279 8.50 14.85 8.56
N ARG A 280 8.82 14.13 7.48
CA ARG A 280 7.98 14.00 6.29
C ARG A 280 8.01 12.57 5.79
N THR A 281 6.86 12.09 5.35
CA THR A 281 6.74 10.77 4.73
C THR A 281 6.81 10.88 3.20
N VAL A 282 7.57 9.99 2.58
CA VAL A 282 7.64 9.79 1.12
C VAL A 282 7.56 8.31 0.80
N PHE A 283 7.33 7.96 -0.46
CA PHE A 283 7.40 6.57 -0.92
C PHE A 283 8.56 6.40 -1.91
N LEU A 284 9.39 5.40 -1.64
CA LEU A 284 10.53 5.01 -2.48
C LEU A 284 10.41 3.52 -2.77
N GLU A 285 10.27 3.15 -4.04
CA GLU A 285 10.12 1.74 -4.48
C GLU A 285 9.01 0.98 -3.73
N GLY A 286 7.89 1.65 -3.47
CA GLY A 286 6.77 1.07 -2.71
C GLY A 286 6.99 1.01 -1.20
N LYS A 287 8.16 1.37 -0.68
CA LYS A 287 8.42 1.48 0.76
C LYS A 287 8.02 2.86 1.26
N MET A 288 7.36 2.91 2.42
CA MET A 288 7.07 4.18 3.10
C MET A 288 8.31 4.62 3.89
N VAL A 289 8.95 5.71 3.48
CA VAL A 289 10.16 6.24 4.09
C VAL A 289 9.83 7.48 4.91
N GLY A 290 10.31 7.52 6.14
CA GLY A 290 10.22 8.66 7.03
C GLY A 290 11.52 9.44 6.98
N VAL A 291 11.42 10.72 6.65
CA VAL A 291 12.54 11.66 6.51
C VAL A 291 12.48 12.64 7.66
N PHE A 292 13.55 12.72 8.46
CA PHE A 292 13.62 13.45 9.71
C PHE A 292 14.71 14.52 9.61
N ASN A 293 14.43 15.74 10.06
CA ASN A 293 15.45 16.76 10.24
C ASN A 293 15.86 16.82 11.71
N ILE A 294 17.05 16.31 12.04
CA ILE A 294 17.60 16.31 13.40
C ILE A 294 18.71 17.35 13.50
N LYS A 295 18.37 18.52 14.06
CA LYS A 295 19.32 19.63 14.25
C LYS A 295 20.04 20.05 12.95
N GLY A 296 19.37 19.94 11.81
CA GLY A 296 19.92 20.22 10.48
C GLY A 296 20.47 19.00 9.73
N GLU A 297 20.63 17.86 10.40
CA GLU A 297 21.01 16.59 9.76
C GLU A 297 19.75 15.89 9.21
N ILE A 298 19.74 15.57 7.91
CA ILE A 298 18.61 14.86 7.28
C ILE A 298 18.86 13.35 7.33
N LEU A 299 17.98 12.63 8.03
CA LEU A 299 18.05 11.19 8.21
C LEU A 299 16.79 10.53 7.65
N ALA A 300 16.92 9.31 7.13
CA ALA A 300 15.79 8.58 6.57
C ALA A 300 15.77 7.12 7.03
N ILE A 301 14.63 6.68 7.54
CA ILE A 301 14.37 5.31 7.96
C ILE A 301 13.02 4.84 7.43
N ASN A 302 12.76 3.54 7.46
CA ASN A 302 11.43 3.03 7.15
C ASN A 302 10.43 3.66 8.12
N ASN A 303 9.39 4.30 7.59
CA ASN A 303 8.39 4.97 8.40
C ASN A 303 7.52 3.99 9.18
N ARG A 304 7.65 2.68 8.92
CA ARG A 304 6.90 1.63 9.59
C ARG A 304 7.78 1.00 10.67
N CYS A 305 7.40 1.23 11.92
CA CYS A 305 7.98 0.57 13.09
C CYS A 305 8.03 -0.95 12.92
N SER A 306 9.14 -1.58 13.29
CA SER A 306 9.35 -3.03 13.14
C SER A 306 8.50 -3.92 14.05
N HIS A 307 7.71 -3.36 14.98
CA HIS A 307 6.82 -4.10 15.87
C HIS A 307 5.40 -4.22 15.35
N ALA A 308 4.73 -3.09 15.12
CA ALA A 308 3.33 -3.08 14.67
C ALA A 308 3.12 -2.12 13.48
N ARG A 309 4.19 -1.80 12.74
CA ARG A 309 4.15 -0.95 11.53
C ARG A 309 3.60 0.47 11.74
N GLY A 310 3.58 0.95 12.99
CA GLY A 310 3.15 2.31 13.32
C GLY A 310 3.99 3.39 12.63
N PRO A 311 3.38 4.55 12.29
CA PRO A 311 4.01 5.63 11.52
C PRO A 311 5.02 6.40 12.38
N LEU A 312 6.32 6.19 12.16
CA LEU A 312 7.38 6.83 12.94
C LEU A 312 7.42 8.36 12.76
N CYS A 313 7.06 8.89 11.60
CA CYS A 313 6.95 10.34 11.36
C CYS A 313 5.88 11.02 12.22
N GLU A 314 4.88 10.28 12.70
CA GLU A 314 3.86 10.79 13.63
C GLU A 314 4.28 10.57 15.11
N GLY A 315 5.46 10.00 15.33
CA GLY A 315 6.02 9.73 16.64
C GLY A 315 6.70 10.93 17.29
N THR A 316 7.14 10.74 18.54
CA THR A 316 7.87 11.76 19.29
C THR A 316 9.35 11.71 18.93
N ILE A 317 9.87 12.78 18.34
CA ILE A 317 11.28 12.92 17.96
C ILE A 317 12.09 13.48 19.14
N ASN A 318 13.19 12.81 19.49
CA ASN A 318 14.18 13.32 20.42
C ASN A 318 15.46 13.68 19.64
N SER A 319 15.65 14.97 19.42
CA SER A 319 16.80 15.50 18.68
C SER A 319 18.14 15.39 19.43
N ASP A 320 18.14 15.28 20.76
CA ASP A 320 19.37 15.13 21.54
C ASP A 320 19.90 13.70 21.46
N GLU A 321 19.00 12.72 21.52
CA GLU A 321 19.34 11.30 21.41
C GLU A 321 19.33 10.80 19.96
N CYS A 322 18.90 11.64 19.00
CA CYS A 322 18.69 11.27 17.60
C CYS A 322 17.81 10.02 17.47
N SER A 323 16.66 10.03 18.13
CA SER A 323 15.73 8.90 18.17
C SER A 323 14.30 9.33 17.92
N VAL A 324 13.47 8.36 17.57
CA VAL A 324 12.02 8.53 17.44
C VAL A 324 11.28 7.45 18.23
N VAL A 325 10.23 7.85 18.93
CA VAL A 325 9.34 6.95 19.67
C VAL A 325 8.04 6.79 18.87
N CYS A 326 7.76 5.55 18.46
CA CYS A 326 6.55 5.19 17.71
C CYS A 326 5.28 5.55 18.51
N PRO A 327 4.28 6.19 17.89
CA PRO A 327 3.09 6.68 18.60
C PRO A 327 2.13 5.57 19.05
N TRP A 328 2.28 4.33 18.55
CA TRP A 328 1.34 3.24 18.84
C TRP A 328 1.72 2.45 20.10
N HIS A 329 2.95 1.91 20.14
CA HIS A 329 3.41 1.03 21.23
C HIS A 329 4.73 1.50 21.85
N TYR A 330 5.09 2.76 21.64
CA TYR A 330 6.24 3.41 22.27
C TYR A 330 7.60 2.74 22.00
N GLY A 331 7.69 1.98 20.91
CA GLY A 331 8.96 1.47 20.40
C GLY A 331 9.90 2.61 20.01
N LYS A 332 11.13 2.59 20.51
CA LYS A 332 12.12 3.64 20.26
C LYS A 332 13.18 3.16 19.28
N PHE A 333 13.45 3.99 18.28
CA PHE A 333 14.41 3.70 17.21
C PHE A 333 15.48 4.79 17.09
N ASP A 334 16.71 4.37 16.85
CA ASP A 334 17.81 5.24 16.44
C ASP A 334 17.60 5.72 15.00
N LEU A 335 17.59 7.02 14.74
CA LEU A 335 17.33 7.56 13.40
C LEU A 335 18.53 7.43 12.45
N ARG A 336 19.75 7.20 12.95
CA ARG A 336 20.97 7.05 12.12
C ARG A 336 21.11 5.63 11.61
N THR A 337 20.81 4.66 12.47
CA THR A 337 21.07 3.24 12.23
C THR A 337 19.79 2.43 12.01
N GLY A 338 18.63 2.96 12.39
CA GLY A 338 17.36 2.23 12.42
C GLY A 338 17.28 1.21 13.55
N ALA A 339 18.27 1.15 14.45
CA ALA A 339 18.30 0.17 15.52
C ALA A 339 17.14 0.36 16.50
N ALA A 340 16.56 -0.76 16.96
CA ALA A 340 15.66 -0.77 18.11
C ALA A 340 16.49 -0.47 19.37
N ILE A 341 16.21 0.66 20.03
CA ILE A 341 16.94 1.07 21.24
C ILE A 341 16.17 0.69 22.51
N ASP A 342 14.85 0.88 22.52
CA ASP A 342 14.03 0.74 23.73
C ASP A 342 12.55 0.46 23.41
N GLY A 343 11.77 0.14 24.43
CA GLY A 343 10.35 -0.20 24.35
C GLY A 343 10.13 -1.65 23.95
N VAL A 344 8.96 -1.94 23.36
CA VAL A 344 8.54 -3.31 23.01
C VAL A 344 9.25 -3.88 21.77
N VAL A 345 10.10 -3.11 21.12
CA VAL A 345 10.64 -3.41 19.78
C VAL A 345 12.02 -4.05 19.87
N LYS A 346 12.25 -5.08 19.04
CA LYS A 346 13.51 -5.85 19.05
C LYS A 346 14.24 -5.86 17.71
N LYS A 347 13.53 -5.62 16.60
CA LYS A 347 14.08 -5.65 15.25
C LYS A 347 14.41 -4.23 14.79
N PRO A 348 15.51 -4.00 14.04
CA PRO A 348 15.77 -2.70 13.44
C PRO A 348 14.76 -2.41 12.32
N VAL A 349 14.71 -1.15 11.91
CA VAL A 349 14.08 -0.71 10.66
C VAL A 349 15.14 -0.39 9.61
N GLU A 350 14.77 -0.53 8.35
CA GLU A 350 15.65 -0.18 7.22
C GLU A 350 15.99 1.33 7.24
N THR A 351 17.21 1.66 6.83
CA THR A 351 17.71 3.03 6.69
C THR A 351 17.95 3.33 5.22
N PHE A 352 17.78 4.60 4.84
CA PHE A 352 17.90 5.07 3.45
C PHE A 352 19.00 6.12 3.35
N GLN A 353 19.56 6.30 2.14
CA GLN A 353 20.48 7.40 1.89
C GLN A 353 19.72 8.72 1.79
N THR A 354 20.38 9.82 2.16
CA THR A 354 19.84 11.17 2.03
C THR A 354 20.89 12.08 1.38
N LYS A 355 20.44 13.03 0.56
CA LYS A 355 21.29 14.10 0.04
C LYS A 355 20.51 15.40 -0.12
N ILE A 356 21.23 16.51 -0.13
CA ILE A 356 20.69 17.83 -0.43
C ILE A 356 21.36 18.32 -1.71
N GLU A 357 20.57 18.53 -2.77
CA GLU A 357 21.03 19.04 -4.05
C GLU A 357 20.12 20.17 -4.49
N ASN A 358 20.67 21.33 -4.86
CA ASN A 358 19.91 22.51 -5.27
C ASN A 358 18.81 22.91 -4.28
N GLU A 359 19.14 22.95 -2.98
CA GLU A 359 18.21 23.23 -1.87
C GLU A 359 17.04 22.24 -1.72
N MET A 360 17.09 21.11 -2.44
CA MET A 360 16.10 20.04 -2.36
C MET A 360 16.63 18.83 -1.60
N ILE A 361 15.79 18.28 -0.72
CA ILE A 361 16.05 17.03 -0.03
C ILE A 361 15.70 15.86 -0.95
N TRP A 362 16.59 14.88 -1.05
CA TRP A 362 16.40 13.63 -1.77
C TRP A 362 16.68 12.44 -0.86
N VAL A 363 15.97 11.34 -1.10
CA VAL A 363 16.13 10.07 -0.40
C VAL A 363 16.40 8.96 -1.40
N GLY A 364 17.41 8.14 -1.11
CA GLY A 364 17.93 7.11 -2.00
C GLY A 364 17.92 5.71 -1.39
N THR A 365 17.86 4.67 -2.23
CA THR A 365 18.12 3.30 -1.79
C THR A 365 19.58 3.15 -1.33
N LYS A 366 19.85 2.25 -0.38
CA LYS A 366 21.23 1.89 -0.05
C LYS A 366 21.74 0.88 -1.08
N LEU A 367 22.84 1.18 -1.75
CA LEU A 367 23.64 0.17 -2.44
C LEU A 367 24.09 -0.87 -1.41
N LEU A 368 23.80 -2.15 -1.67
CA LEU A 368 24.28 -3.28 -0.88
C LEU A 368 25.70 -3.67 -1.29
#